data_AF-A0A3E1NKG1-F1
#
_entry.id   AF-A0A3E1NKG1-F1
#
_cell.length_a   1.000
_cell.length_b   1.000
_cell.length_c   1.000
_cell.angle_alpha   90.00
_cell.angle_beta   90.00
_cell.angle_gamma   90.00
#
_symmetry.space_group_name_H-M   'P 1'
#
loop_
_entity.id
_entity.type
_entity.pdbx_description
1 polymer ?
#
loop_
_entity_poly.entity_id
_entity_poly.type
_entity_poly.pdbx_seq_one_letter_code
_entity_poly.pdbx_strand_id
1 'polypeptide(L)'
;MAKFIGVKMIEAVPMTAREANDKGHKIGNHSFEEDGYEVTYPDGYKSWSPAKEFEKAYYKLEDPAGDVLKENDIKRFIKDIENVKVGTKTTNTTLTCLTGFEVHGQAACVKPENFDLNVGANYAQIKAEDKIWEGLGFVLQWAKYGLKR
;
A
#
# COMPACT_ATOMS: atom_id res chain seq x y z
N MET A 1 17.88 -22.18 8.34
CA MET A 1 17.15 -21.56 7.21
C MET A 1 17.24 -20.05 7.35
N ALA A 2 17.53 -19.32 6.27
CA ALA A 2 17.55 -17.86 6.26
C ALA A 2 16.24 -17.30 5.67
N LYS A 3 15.82 -16.12 6.12
CA LYS A 3 14.65 -15.40 5.62
C LYS A 3 15.10 -14.23 4.76
N PHE A 4 14.39 -13.96 3.67
CA PHE A 4 14.68 -12.88 2.72
C PHE A 4 13.42 -12.04 2.51
N ILE A 5 13.60 -10.74 2.28
CA ILE A 5 12.53 -9.82 1.87
C ILE A 5 12.84 -9.39 0.44
N GLY A 6 11.80 -9.37 -0.40
CA GLY A 6 11.91 -8.89 -1.77
C GLY A 6 10.65 -8.14 -2.18
N VAL A 7 10.83 -7.13 -3.01
CA VAL A 7 9.77 -6.32 -3.62
C VAL A 7 10.01 -6.32 -5.12
N LYS A 8 8.95 -6.45 -5.91
CA LYS A 8 9.03 -6.44 -7.38
C LYS A 8 7.90 -5.59 -7.95
N MET A 9 8.21 -4.78 -8.96
CA MET A 9 7.20 -4.21 -9.84
C MET A 9 6.69 -5.31 -10.79
N ILE A 10 5.37 -5.41 -10.93
CA ILE A 10 4.69 -6.42 -11.75
C ILE A 10 3.53 -5.78 -12.50
N GLU A 11 3.16 -6.37 -13.62
CA GLU A 11 1.94 -6.05 -14.35
C GLU A 11 0.92 -7.16 -14.13
N ALA A 12 -0.36 -6.79 -14.05
CA ALA A 12 -1.42 -7.78 -13.87
C ALA A 12 -2.69 -7.37 -14.62
N VAL A 13 -3.34 -8.35 -15.23
CA VAL A 13 -4.66 -8.21 -15.86
C VAL A 13 -5.61 -9.25 -15.29
N PRO A 14 -6.89 -8.93 -15.05
CA PRO A 14 -7.88 -9.90 -14.60
C PRO A 14 -7.93 -11.11 -15.53
N MET A 15 -8.03 -12.31 -14.95
CA MET A 15 -8.10 -13.58 -15.66
C MET A 15 -8.71 -14.65 -14.76
N THR A 16 -9.69 -15.38 -15.27
CA THR A 16 -10.27 -16.54 -14.58
C THR A 16 -9.29 -17.72 -14.59
N ALA A 17 -9.42 -18.63 -13.62
CA ALA A 17 -8.64 -19.87 -13.62
C ALA A 17 -8.86 -20.71 -14.89
N ARG A 18 -10.06 -20.67 -15.49
CA ARG A 18 -10.35 -21.31 -16.78
C ARG A 18 -9.46 -20.78 -17.89
N GLU A 19 -9.46 -19.47 -18.11
CA GLU A 19 -8.62 -18.81 -19.12
C GLU A 19 -7.14 -19.08 -18.87
N ALA A 20 -6.74 -19.10 -17.60
CA ALA A 20 -5.37 -19.40 -17.21
C ALA A 20 -4.97 -20.83 -17.59
N ASN A 21 -5.81 -21.82 -17.29
CA ASN A 21 -5.62 -23.21 -17.67
C ASN A 21 -5.56 -23.38 -19.20
N ASP A 22 -6.45 -22.70 -19.93
CA ASP A 22 -6.49 -22.74 -21.39
C ASP A 22 -5.21 -22.15 -22.01
N LYS A 23 -4.58 -21.18 -21.35
CA LYS A 23 -3.25 -20.63 -21.69
C LYS A 23 -2.06 -21.48 -21.20
N GLY A 24 -2.32 -22.58 -20.50
CA GLY A 24 -1.28 -23.47 -19.95
C GLY A 24 -0.66 -23.01 -18.63
N HIS A 25 -1.25 -22.02 -17.95
CA HIS A 25 -0.82 -21.62 -16.61
C HIS A 25 -1.20 -22.68 -15.59
N LYS A 26 -0.40 -22.80 -14.53
CA LYS A 26 -0.71 -23.69 -13.40
C LYS A 26 -1.74 -23.02 -12.49
N ILE A 27 -2.93 -23.61 -12.39
CA ILE A 27 -4.00 -23.14 -11.49
C ILE A 27 -4.09 -23.92 -10.17
N GLY A 28 -3.33 -25.02 -10.02
CA GLY A 28 -3.38 -25.84 -8.80
C GLY A 28 -4.76 -26.45 -8.56
N ASN A 29 -5.27 -26.33 -7.33
CA ASN A 29 -6.55 -26.90 -6.89
C ASN A 29 -7.72 -25.89 -6.99
N HIS A 30 -7.54 -24.77 -7.69
CA HIS A 30 -8.55 -23.74 -7.83
C HIS A 30 -9.65 -24.18 -8.81
N SER A 31 -10.89 -23.72 -8.55
CA SER A 31 -12.01 -23.94 -9.47
C SER A 31 -11.81 -23.13 -10.74
N PHE A 32 -12.24 -23.66 -11.89
CA PHE A 32 -12.13 -22.94 -13.17
C PHE A 32 -12.84 -21.59 -13.18
N GLU A 33 -13.90 -21.43 -12.37
CA GLU A 33 -14.65 -20.17 -12.33
C GLU A 33 -14.12 -19.18 -11.29
N GLU A 34 -12.98 -19.48 -10.66
CA GLU A 34 -12.37 -18.58 -9.70
C GLU A 34 -11.66 -17.43 -10.41
N ASP A 35 -11.94 -16.20 -9.94
CA ASP A 35 -11.29 -14.99 -10.42
C ASP A 35 -9.83 -14.93 -9.98
N GLY A 36 -9.02 -14.32 -10.84
CA GLY A 36 -7.60 -14.10 -10.57
C GLY A 36 -7.00 -13.09 -11.52
N TYR A 37 -5.68 -13.15 -11.60
CA TYR A 37 -4.89 -12.24 -12.42
C TYR A 37 -3.79 -13.00 -13.15
N GLU A 38 -3.63 -12.74 -14.44
CA GLU A 38 -2.38 -13.07 -15.15
C GLU A 38 -1.34 -12.01 -14.77
N VAL A 39 -0.29 -12.46 -14.11
CA VAL A 39 0.82 -11.63 -13.63
C VAL A 39 1.99 -11.77 -14.58
N THR A 40 2.54 -10.65 -15.03
CA THR A 40 3.76 -10.58 -15.82
C THR A 40 4.88 -9.99 -14.97
N TYR A 41 5.99 -10.73 -14.87
CA TYR A 41 7.17 -10.34 -14.12
C TYR A 41 8.18 -9.59 -14.99
N PRO A 42 9.15 -8.87 -14.40
CA PRO A 42 10.16 -8.10 -15.16
C PRO A 42 11.00 -8.93 -16.14
N ASP A 43 11.16 -10.23 -15.90
CA ASP A 43 11.87 -11.15 -16.78
C ASP A 43 10.99 -11.70 -17.93
N GLY A 44 9.74 -11.24 -18.03
CA GLY A 44 8.76 -11.70 -19.01
C GLY A 44 8.06 -13.01 -18.62
N TYR A 45 8.43 -13.63 -17.49
CA TYR A 45 7.70 -14.79 -16.98
C TYR A 45 6.25 -14.40 -16.68
N LYS A 46 5.32 -15.31 -16.97
CA LYS A 46 3.90 -15.13 -16.70
C LYS A 46 3.38 -16.26 -15.82
N SER A 47 2.50 -15.90 -14.89
CA SER A 47 1.77 -16.87 -14.08
C SER A 47 0.36 -16.39 -13.80
N TRP A 48 -0.50 -17.29 -13.35
CA TRP A 48 -1.79 -16.93 -12.79
C TRP A 48 -1.76 -16.92 -11.26
N SER A 49 -2.44 -15.94 -10.66
CA SER A 49 -2.63 -15.83 -9.21
C SER A 49 -4.12 -15.69 -8.89
N PRO A 50 -4.66 -16.44 -7.91
CA PRO A 50 -6.01 -16.23 -7.41
C PRO A 50 -6.21 -14.79 -6.91
N ALA A 51 -7.39 -14.22 -7.12
CA ALA A 51 -7.66 -12.81 -6.85
C ALA A 51 -7.39 -12.45 -5.38
N LYS A 52 -7.88 -13.29 -4.45
CA LYS A 52 -7.70 -13.08 -3.01
C LYS A 52 -6.23 -13.02 -2.59
N GLU A 53 -5.40 -13.90 -3.12
CA GLU A 53 -3.96 -13.93 -2.78
C GLU A 53 -3.22 -12.78 -3.46
N PHE A 54 -3.62 -12.42 -4.68
CA PHE A 54 -3.07 -11.29 -5.41
C PHE A 54 -3.35 -9.96 -4.68
N GLU A 55 -4.62 -9.66 -4.39
CA GLU A 55 -5.06 -8.41 -3.77
C GLU A 55 -4.54 -8.24 -2.34
N LYS A 56 -4.22 -9.33 -1.66
CA LYS A 56 -3.55 -9.31 -0.36
C LYS A 56 -2.07 -8.91 -0.47
N ALA A 57 -1.40 -9.29 -1.56
CA ALA A 57 0.04 -9.13 -1.72
C ALA A 57 0.45 -7.88 -2.51
N TYR A 58 -0.41 -7.43 -3.44
CA TYR A 58 -0.08 -6.38 -4.38
C TYR A 58 -0.98 -5.16 -4.22
N TYR A 59 -0.36 -3.98 -4.30
CA TYR A 59 -1.04 -2.69 -4.23
C TYR A 59 -1.04 -2.03 -5.60
N LYS A 60 -2.22 -1.72 -6.14
CA LYS A 60 -2.36 -1.09 -7.46
C LYS A 60 -2.09 0.40 -7.39
N LEU A 61 -1.04 0.84 -8.09
CA LEU A 61 -0.73 2.26 -8.29
C LEU A 61 -1.72 2.91 -9.27
N GLU A 62 -1.96 4.21 -9.08
CA GLU A 62 -2.75 5.02 -10.01
C GLU A 62 -2.00 5.30 -11.31
N ASP A 63 -0.69 5.54 -11.25
CA ASP A 63 0.15 5.71 -12.42
C ASP A 63 0.38 4.36 -13.12
N PRO A 64 -0.11 4.18 -14.36
CA PRO A 64 0.05 2.92 -15.10
C PRO A 64 1.52 2.60 -15.43
N ALA A 65 2.41 3.61 -15.48
CA ALA A 65 3.84 3.38 -15.69
C ALA A 65 4.55 2.92 -14.41
N GLY A 66 3.96 3.15 -13.23
CA GLY A 66 4.60 2.89 -11.95
C GLY A 66 5.83 3.77 -11.71
N ASP A 67 5.84 4.99 -12.22
CA ASP A 67 6.95 5.93 -12.11
C ASP A 67 6.77 6.91 -10.95
N VAL A 68 5.52 7.24 -10.63
CA VAL A 68 5.17 8.28 -9.65
C VAL A 68 4.02 7.83 -8.76
N LEU A 69 4.15 8.03 -7.45
CA LEU A 69 3.02 7.96 -6.52
C LEU A 69 2.10 9.17 -6.66
N LYS A 70 0.78 8.94 -6.60
CA LYS A 70 -0.22 10.00 -6.56
C LYS A 70 -0.78 10.16 -5.15
N GLU A 71 -1.35 11.33 -4.87
CA GLU A 71 -2.01 11.61 -3.59
C GLU A 71 -3.07 10.56 -3.24
N ASN A 72 -3.82 10.11 -4.24
CA ASN A 72 -4.82 9.07 -4.06
C ASN A 72 -4.19 7.69 -3.75
N ASP A 73 -2.95 7.41 -4.15
CA ASP A 73 -2.24 6.20 -3.71
C ASP A 73 -1.93 6.23 -2.22
N ILE A 74 -1.69 7.41 -1.64
CA ILE A 74 -1.49 7.55 -0.21
C ILE A 74 -2.82 7.40 0.53
N LYS A 75 -3.85 8.10 0.05
CA LYS A 75 -5.19 8.07 0.68
C LYS A 75 -5.80 6.67 0.69
N ARG A 76 -5.72 5.93 -0.43
CA ARG A 76 -6.24 4.54 -0.52
C ARG A 76 -5.42 3.55 0.30
N PHE A 77 -4.18 3.88 0.65
CA PHE A 77 -3.34 3.03 1.51
C PHE A 77 -3.68 3.17 3.00
N ILE A 78 -4.44 4.21 3.38
CA ILE A 78 -4.94 4.42 4.73
C ILE A 78 -6.24 3.65 4.90
N LYS A 79 -6.28 2.78 5.91
CA LYS A 79 -7.46 1.99 6.29
C LYS A 79 -8.32 2.73 7.31
N ASP A 80 -7.70 3.38 8.28
CA ASP A 80 -8.39 4.03 9.40
C ASP A 80 -7.60 5.25 9.93
N ILE A 81 -8.33 6.18 10.54
CA ILE A 81 -7.78 7.44 11.07
C ILE A 81 -8.34 7.69 12.48
N GLU A 82 -7.45 7.80 13.46
CA GLU A 82 -7.79 8.15 14.84
C GLU A 82 -7.12 9.46 15.25
N ASN A 83 -7.88 10.36 15.88
CA ASN A 83 -7.38 11.65 16.38
C ASN A 83 -7.58 11.76 17.88
N VAL A 84 -6.50 11.95 18.63
CA VAL A 84 -6.55 12.03 20.09
C VAL A 84 -5.81 13.25 20.62
N LYS A 85 -6.32 13.79 21.72
CA LYS A 85 -5.60 14.81 22.50
C LYS A 85 -4.56 14.12 23.38
N VAL A 86 -3.30 14.53 23.26
CA VAL A 86 -2.19 14.11 24.11
C VAL A 86 -1.80 15.27 25.02
N GLY A 87 -1.93 15.06 26.33
CA GLY A 87 -1.72 16.12 27.32
C GLY A 87 -2.74 17.25 27.18
N THR A 88 -2.29 18.50 27.27
CA THR A 88 -3.19 19.67 27.34
C THR A 88 -3.39 20.40 26.00
N LYS A 89 -2.49 20.21 25.03
CA LYS A 89 -2.40 21.08 23.85
C LYS A 89 -2.00 20.39 22.54
N THR A 90 -1.69 19.09 22.58
CA THR A 90 -1.21 18.36 21.40
C THR A 90 -2.31 17.47 20.86
N THR A 91 -2.51 17.48 19.56
CA THR A 91 -3.28 16.48 18.82
C THR A 91 -2.29 15.48 18.20
N ASN A 92 -2.57 14.19 18.40
CA ASN A 92 -1.91 13.09 17.72
C ASN A 92 -2.92 12.45 16.77
N THR A 93 -2.54 12.33 15.51
CA THR A 93 -3.29 11.56 14.50
C THR A 93 -2.55 10.26 14.23
N THR A 94 -3.25 9.14 14.35
CA THR A 94 -2.78 7.80 13.97
C THR A 94 -3.48 7.40 12.68
N LEU A 95 -2.68 7.08 11.65
CA LEU A 95 -3.14 6.48 10.40
C LEU A 95 -2.78 5.00 10.43
N THR A 96 -3.78 4.13 10.36
CA THR A 96 -3.57 2.69 10.20
C THR A 96 -3.52 2.36 8.71
N CYS A 97 -2.40 1.84 8.22
CA CYS A 97 -2.24 1.47 6.80
C CYS A 97 -2.94 0.14 6.48
N LEU A 98 -3.15 -0.17 5.19
CA LEU A 98 -3.68 -1.46 4.73
C LEU A 98 -2.87 -2.68 5.23
N THR A 99 -1.57 -2.49 5.50
CA THR A 99 -0.67 -3.51 6.06
C THR A 99 -0.84 -3.72 7.57
N GLY A 100 -1.63 -2.88 8.24
CA GLY A 100 -1.72 -2.80 9.71
C GLY A 100 -0.61 -1.99 10.36
N PHE A 101 0.31 -1.39 9.58
CA PHE A 101 1.33 -0.49 10.12
C PHE A 101 0.71 0.84 10.51
N GLU A 102 1.04 1.33 11.71
CA GLU A 102 0.55 2.61 12.22
C GLU A 102 1.58 3.72 11.97
N VAL A 103 1.09 4.86 11.49
CA VAL A 103 1.89 6.05 11.25
C VAL A 103 1.28 7.21 12.01
N HIS A 104 2.10 7.93 12.77
CA HIS A 104 1.63 9.01 13.62
C HIS A 104 2.13 10.38 13.15
N GLY A 105 1.27 11.37 13.26
CA GLY A 105 1.59 12.77 13.10
C GLY A 105 1.06 13.59 14.26
N GLN A 106 1.72 14.72 14.56
CA GLN A 106 1.42 15.51 15.74
C GLN A 106 1.41 17.00 15.44
N ALA A 107 0.49 17.72 16.07
CA ALA A 107 0.40 19.17 16.04
C ALA A 107 0.02 19.69 17.42
N ALA A 108 0.55 20.84 17.83
CA ALA A 108 0.26 21.41 19.14
C ALA A 108 -0.09 22.89 19.03
N CYS A 109 -1.09 23.33 19.80
CA CYS A 109 -1.36 24.75 20.00
C CYS A 109 -0.47 25.34 21.10
N VAL A 110 -0.34 26.66 21.14
CA VAL A 110 0.51 27.35 22.14
C VAL A 110 -0.22 27.45 23.48
N LYS A 111 -1.44 28.02 23.46
CA LYS A 111 -2.31 28.21 24.63
C LYS A 111 -3.31 27.05 24.71
N PRO A 112 -3.37 26.30 25.82
CA PRO A 112 -4.31 25.18 25.97
C PRO A 112 -5.78 25.56 25.80
N GLU A 113 -6.15 26.79 26.11
CA GLU A 113 -7.51 27.32 25.98
C GLU A 113 -7.95 27.43 24.50
N ASN A 114 -6.98 27.52 23.58
CA ASN A 114 -7.22 27.54 22.14
C ASN A 114 -7.14 26.14 21.51
N PHE A 115 -7.16 25.07 22.31
CA PHE A 115 -7.09 23.72 21.78
C PHE A 115 -8.36 23.38 20.97
N ASP A 116 -8.15 22.98 19.72
CA ASP A 116 -9.16 22.44 18.83
C ASP A 116 -8.64 21.15 18.20
N LEU A 117 -9.35 20.04 18.42
CA LEU A 117 -8.93 18.72 17.95
C LEU A 117 -8.93 18.65 16.43
N ASN A 118 -9.89 19.26 15.74
CA ASN A 118 -10.03 19.21 14.29
C ASN A 118 -8.92 20.03 13.61
N VAL A 119 -8.61 21.21 14.13
CA VAL A 119 -7.50 22.03 13.63
C VAL A 119 -6.18 21.28 13.81
N GLY A 120 -5.94 20.73 14.99
CA GLY A 120 -4.75 19.93 15.25
C GLY A 120 -4.67 18.69 14.35
N ALA A 121 -5.79 18.00 14.16
CA ALA A 121 -5.88 16.79 13.33
C ALA A 121 -5.52 17.06 11.87
N ASN A 122 -5.97 18.18 11.29
CA ASN A 122 -5.63 18.54 9.91
C ASN A 122 -4.11 18.61 9.69
N TYR A 123 -3.37 19.29 10.58
CA TYR A 123 -1.91 19.39 10.46
C TYR A 123 -1.19 18.11 10.86
N ALA A 124 -1.71 17.39 11.86
CA ALA A 124 -1.14 16.13 12.31
C ALA A 124 -1.29 15.04 11.23
N GLN A 125 -2.45 14.96 10.57
CA GLN A 125 -2.71 14.03 9.48
C GLN A 125 -1.75 14.26 8.30
N ILE A 126 -1.56 15.50 7.83
CA ILE A 126 -0.62 15.81 6.73
C ILE A 126 0.79 15.28 7.04
N LYS A 127 1.25 15.44 8.29
CA LYS A 127 2.57 14.92 8.72
C LYS A 127 2.63 13.39 8.78
N ALA A 128 1.51 12.73 9.06
CA ALA A 128 1.44 11.28 9.03
C ALA A 128 1.38 10.75 7.58
N GLU A 129 0.63 11.42 6.70
CA GLU A 129 0.55 11.10 5.27
C GLU A 129 1.91 11.25 4.58
N ASP A 130 2.70 12.28 4.92
CA ASP A 130 4.05 12.50 4.40
C ASP A 130 4.99 11.31 4.70
N LYS A 131 4.86 10.70 5.88
CA LYS A 131 5.61 9.48 6.23
C LYS A 131 5.17 8.25 5.44
N ILE A 132 3.87 8.13 5.14
CA ILE A 132 3.38 7.07 4.25
C ILE A 132 3.94 7.29 2.84
N TRP A 133 3.97 8.55 2.38
CA TRP A 133 4.56 8.91 1.10
C TRP A 133 6.02 8.51 1.02
N GLU A 134 6.82 8.85 2.03
CA GLU A 134 8.23 8.45 2.13
C GLU A 134 8.38 6.91 2.08
N GLY A 135 7.59 6.20 2.89
CA GLY A 135 7.62 4.73 2.96
C GLY A 135 7.25 4.06 1.64
N LEU A 136 6.15 4.46 1.01
CA LEU A 136 5.77 3.95 -0.30
C LEU A 136 6.77 4.35 -1.38
N GLY A 137 7.38 5.53 -1.29
CA GLY A 137 8.44 5.96 -2.21
C GLY A 137 9.68 5.07 -2.13
N PHE A 138 10.09 4.69 -0.92
CA PHE A 138 11.14 3.69 -0.71
C PHE A 138 10.79 2.34 -1.32
N VAL A 139 9.57 1.85 -1.09
CA VAL A 139 9.08 0.57 -1.65
C VAL A 139 9.07 0.62 -3.18
N LEU A 140 8.58 1.70 -3.79
CA LEU A 140 8.53 1.89 -5.23
C LEU A 140 9.92 1.89 -5.87
N GLN A 141 10.87 2.64 -5.29
CA GLN A 141 12.26 2.67 -5.73
C GLN A 141 12.89 1.27 -5.68
N TRP A 142 12.66 0.52 -4.60
CA TRP A 142 13.17 -0.85 -4.50
C TRP A 142 12.51 -1.77 -5.54
N ALA A 143 11.19 -1.71 -5.68
CA ALA A 143 10.43 -2.53 -6.63
C ALA A 143 10.92 -2.37 -8.08
N LYS A 144 11.30 -1.13 -8.45
CA LYS A 144 11.71 -0.77 -9.81
C LYS A 144 13.19 -1.04 -10.10
N TYR A 145 14.07 -0.79 -9.15
CA TYR A 145 15.52 -0.80 -9.41
C TYR A 145 16.30 -1.86 -8.64
N GLY A 146 15.64 -2.60 -7.73
CA GLY A 146 16.32 -3.59 -6.89
C GLY A 146 17.30 -2.97 -5.90
N LEU A 147 18.13 -3.81 -5.29
CA LEU A 147 19.20 -3.41 -4.38
C LEU A 147 20.47 -3.10 -5.17
N LYS A 148 21.09 -1.95 -4.92
CA LYS A 148 22.42 -1.61 -5.46
C LYS A 148 23.50 -2.11 -4.49
N ARG A 149 24.58 -2.70 -5.01
CA ARG A 149 25.76 -3.14 -4.26
C ARG A 149 27.00 -2.51 -4.85
#